data_AF-G6EL30-F1
#
_entry.id   AF-G6EL30-F1
#
_cell.length_a   1.000
_cell.length_b   1.000
_cell.length_c   1.000
_cell.angle_alpha   90.00
_cell.angle_beta   90.00
_cell.angle_gamma   90.00
#
_symmetry.space_group_name_H-M   'P 1'
#
loop_
_entity.id
_entity.type
_entity.pdbx_description
1 polymer ?
#
loop_
_entity_poly.entity_id
_entity_poly.type
_entity_poly.pdbx_seq_one_letter_code
_entity_poly.pdbx_strand_id
1 'polypeptide(L)' 'MSDRSVARLVQKYAARVGLDPATVGGHSLRAGLLTEAARSGASIAKMQEVSRQKKVEVLLGYVRSAELFGDHAGKGFL' A
#
# COMPACT_ATOMS: atom_id res chain seq x y z
N MET A 1 0.71 -0.49 20.03
CA MET A 1 1.08 0.51 18.99
C MET A 1 -0.18 0.99 18.29
N SER A 2 -0.32 2.28 18.01
CA SER A 2 -1.41 2.82 17.19
C SER A 2 -0.95 3.12 15.77
N ASP A 3 -1.90 3.19 14.83
CA ASP A 3 -1.70 3.70 13.47
C ASP A 3 -0.99 5.06 13.43
N ARG A 4 -1.35 5.95 14.36
CA ARG A 4 -0.72 7.26 14.52
C ARG A 4 0.74 7.16 14.98
N SER A 5 1.05 6.21 15.87
CA SER A 5 2.43 5.96 16.28
C SER A 5 3.28 5.40 15.14
N VAL A 6 2.73 4.50 14.31
CA VAL A 6 3.42 3.99 13.11
C VAL A 6 3.64 5.13 12.10
N ALA A 7 2.62 5.94 11.81
CA ALA A 7 2.72 7.05 10.88
C ALA A 7 3.83 8.03 11.28
N ARG A 8 3.91 8.41 12.57
CA ARG A 8 4.97 9.28 13.08
C ARG A 8 6.36 8.66 12.95
N LEU A 9 6.49 7.35 13.16
CA LEU A 9 7.75 6.65 12.99
C LEU A 9 8.20 6.70 11.53
N VAL A 10 7.29 6.44 10.59
CA VAL A 10 7.59 6.51 9.15
C VAL A 10 7.94 7.94 8.74
N GLN A 11 7.17 8.94 9.18
CA GLN A 11 7.47 10.36 8.95
C GLN A 11 8.87 10.75 9.45
N LYS A 12 9.28 10.25 10.62
CA LYS A 12 10.63 10.46 11.16
C LYS A 12 11.72 9.88 10.25
N TYR A 13 11.49 8.71 9.65
CA TYR A 13 12.44 8.12 8.72
C TYR A 13 12.39 8.76 7.33
N ALA A 14 11.22 9.17 6.84
CA ALA A 14 11.07 9.93 5.61
C ALA A 14 11.92 11.21 5.64
N ALA A 15 11.86 11.97 6.74
CA ALA A 15 12.70 13.15 6.93
C ALA A 15 14.21 12.82 6.86
N ARG A 16 14.63 11.67 7.39
CA ARG A 16 16.05 11.26 7.40
C ARG A 16 16.60 10.90 6.02
N VAL A 17 15.72 10.48 5.10
CA VAL A 17 16.09 10.14 3.72
C VAL A 17 15.77 11.27 2.73
N GLY A 18 15.42 12.47 3.23
CA GLY A 18 15.14 13.64 2.41
C GLY A 18 13.75 13.69 1.76
N LEU A 19 12.82 12.83 2.19
CA LEU A 19 11.42 12.87 1.77
C LEU A 19 10.62 13.83 2.65
N ASP A 20 9.66 14.55 2.07
CA ASP A 20 8.72 15.39 2.81
C ASP A 20 7.78 14.53 3.69
N PRO A 21 7.86 14.62 5.03
CA PRO A 21 7.00 13.84 5.92
C PRO A 21 5.51 14.14 5.77
N ALA A 22 5.13 15.31 5.25
CA ALA A 22 3.73 15.65 5.01
C ALA A 22 3.10 14.78 3.91
N THR A 23 3.93 14.19 3.04
CA THR A 23 3.48 13.30 1.95
C THR A 23 3.20 11.87 2.42
N VAL A 24 3.62 11.50 3.64
CA VAL A 24 3.45 10.15 4.19
C VAL A 24 2.60 10.18 5.48
N GLY A 25 1.51 9.42 5.50
CA GLY A 25 0.59 9.36 6.65
C GLY A 25 -0.05 7.99 6.83
N GLY A 26 -0.90 7.85 7.88
CA GLY A 26 -1.56 6.58 8.20
C GLY A 26 -2.45 6.04 7.06
N HIS A 27 -3.07 6.93 6.28
CA HIS A 27 -3.80 6.53 5.07
C HIS A 27 -2.86 5.99 3.98
N SER A 28 -1.73 6.67 3.74
CA SER A 28 -0.70 6.22 2.79
C SER A 28 -0.12 4.85 3.17
N LEU A 29 0.06 4.57 4.47
CA LEU A 29 0.55 3.28 4.95
C LEU A 29 -0.44 2.15 4.73
N ARG A 30 -1.74 2.38 4.94
CA ARG A 30 -2.77 1.39 4.62
C ARG A 30 -2.79 1.09 3.12
N ALA A 31 -2.71 2.14 2.30
CA ALA A 31 -2.67 1.99 0.85
C ALA A 31 -1.45 1.19 0.41
N GLY A 32 -0.26 1.55 0.90
CA GLY A 32 0.99 0.83 0.62
C GLY A 32 0.93 -0.64 1.07
N LEU A 33 0.42 -0.92 2.28
CA LEU A 33 0.25 -2.28 2.77
C LEU A 33 -0.65 -3.12 1.84
N LEU A 34 -1.78 -2.56 1.40
CA LEU A 34 -2.73 -3.28 0.55
C LEU A 34 -2.19 -3.49 -0.87
N THR A 35 -1.52 -2.49 -1.44
CA THR A 35 -0.85 -2.63 -2.74
C THR A 35 0.24 -3.70 -2.69
N GLU A 36 1.06 -3.72 -1.64
CA GLU A 36 2.13 -4.73 -1.50
C GLU A 36 1.60 -6.12 -1.15
N ALA A 37 0.50 -6.21 -0.40
CA ALA A 37 -0.20 -7.47 -0.19
C ALA A 37 -0.72 -8.05 -1.52
N ALA A 38 -1.32 -7.22 -2.38
CA ALA A 38 -1.71 -7.65 -3.71
C ALA A 38 -0.51 -8.06 -4.57
N ARG A 39 0.58 -7.27 -4.56
CA ARG A 39 1.82 -7.55 -5.31
C ARG A 39 2.48 -8.86 -4.88
N SER A 40 2.38 -9.22 -3.60
CA SER A 40 2.86 -10.50 -3.07
C SER A 40 1.91 -11.68 -3.28
N GLY A 41 0.80 -11.48 -4.00
CA GLY A 41 -0.16 -12.53 -4.32
C GLY A 41 -1.12 -12.89 -3.19
N ALA A 42 -1.27 -12.02 -2.17
CA ALA A 42 -2.25 -12.25 -1.12
C ALA A 42 -3.68 -12.25 -1.71
N SER A 43 -4.50 -13.20 -1.28
CA SER A 43 -5.89 -13.25 -1.70
C SER A 43 -6.68 -12.06 -1.15
N ILE A 44 -7.73 -11.65 -1.87
CA ILE A 44 -8.66 -10.60 -1.43
C ILE A 44 -9.19 -10.90 -0.02
N ALA A 45 -9.52 -12.16 0.27
CA ALA A 45 -9.99 -12.58 1.60
C ALA A 45 -8.95 -12.29 2.70
N LYS A 46 -7.67 -12.58 2.45
CA LYS A 46 -6.59 -12.29 3.41
C LYS A 46 -6.35 -10.79 3.57
N MET A 47 -6.39 -10.05 2.47
CA MET A 47 -6.31 -8.59 2.48
C MET A 47 -7.46 -7.96 3.27
N GLN A 48 -8.67 -8.53 3.14
CA GLN A 48 -9.85 -8.09 3.85
C GLN A 48 -9.77 -8.38 5.35
N GLU A 49 -9.30 -9.57 5.74
CA GLU A 49 -9.05 -9.97 7.12
C GLU A 49 -8.13 -8.97 7.84
N VAL A 50 -7.01 -8.62 7.21
CA VAL A 50 -5.99 -7.73 7.79
C VAL A 50 -6.45 -6.26 7.82
N SER A 51 -7.10 -5.79 6.75
CA SER A 51 -7.50 -4.38 6.63
C SER A 51 -8.85 -4.05 7.27
N ARG A 52 -9.68 -5.06 7.52
CA ARG A 52 -11.08 -4.95 7.99
C ARG A 52 -11.95 -4.07 7.09
N GLN A 53 -11.62 -3.97 5.81
CA GLN A 53 -12.45 -3.31 4.80
C GLN A 53 -13.74 -4.10 4.61
N LYS A 54 -14.88 -3.41 4.61
CA LYS A 54 -16.19 -4.06 4.37
C LYS A 54 -16.47 -4.30 2.89
N LYS A 55 -15.95 -3.43 2.04
CA LYS A 55 -16.22 -3.39 0.60
C LYS A 55 -15.05 -3.99 -0.16
N VAL A 56 -15.31 -5.09 -0.86
CA VAL A 56 -14.30 -5.76 -1.69
C VAL A 56 -13.85 -4.86 -2.84
N GLU A 57 -14.72 -3.98 -3.33
CA GLU A 57 -14.45 -3.04 -4.41
C GLU A 57 -13.26 -2.12 -4.09
N VAL A 58 -13.06 -1.78 -2.81
CA VAL A 58 -11.91 -0.98 -2.37
C VAL A 58 -10.61 -1.78 -2.49
N LEU A 59 -10.64 -3.08 -2.19
CA LEU A 59 -9.48 -3.97 -2.30
C LEU A 59 -9.08 -4.20 -3.76
N LEU A 60 -10.07 -4.33 -4.66
CA LEU A 60 -9.84 -4.48 -6.11
C LEU A 60 -9.06 -3.29 -6.69
N GLY A 61 -9.25 -2.08 -6.16
CA GLY A 61 -8.46 -0.91 -6.55
C GLY A 61 -6.95 -1.09 -6.29
N TYR A 62 -6.59 -1.69 -5.15
CA TYR A 62 -5.19 -1.97 -4.81
C TYR A 62 -4.60 -3.11 -5.65
N VAL A 63 -5.39 -4.14 -5.96
CA VAL A 63 -4.97 -5.23 -6.87
C VAL A 63 -4.62 -4.66 -8.24
N ARG A 64 -5.52 -3.87 -8.83
CA ARG A 64 -5.28 -3.21 -10.11
C ARG A 64 -4.04 -2.31 -10.09
N SER A 65 -3.85 -1.59 -8.97
CA SER A 65 -2.69 -0.71 -8.81
C SER A 65 -1.37 -1.49 -8.71
N ALA A 66 -1.38 -2.69 -8.12
CA ALA A 66 -0.21 -3.56 -8.07
C ALA A 66 0.10 -4.16 -9.45
N GLU A 67 -0.93 -4.57 -10.20
CA GLU A 67 -0.82 -5.13 -11.54
C GLU A 67 -0.28 -4.11 -12.56
N LEU A 68 -0.58 -2.82 -12.42
CA LEU A 68 -0.01 -1.74 -13.25
C LEU A 68 1.52 -1.78 -13.34
N PHE A 69 2.20 -2.25 -12.28
CA PHE A 69 3.65 -2.36 -12.23
C PHE A 69 4.17 -3.79 -12.44
N GLY A 70 3.34 -4.81 -12.19
CA GLY A 70 3.71 -6.22 -12.30
C GLY A 70 3.48 -6.81 -13.70
N ASP A 71 2.43 -6.37 -14.37
CA ASP A 71 1.91 -6.90 -15.64
C ASP A 71 1.77 -5.78 -16.69
N HIS A 72 2.74 -4.86 -16.69
CA HIS A 72 2.83 -3.79 -17.68
C HIS A 72 3.03 -4.40 -19.08
N ALA A 73 2.12 -4.12 -20.02
CA ALA A 73 2.16 -4.64 -21.40
C ALA A 73 3.44 -4.31 -22.19
N GLY A 74 4.24 -3.33 -21.76
CA GLY A 74 5.56 -3.03 -22.31
C GLY A 74 6.74 -3.65 -21.55
N LYS A 75 6.53 -4.68 -20.71
CA LYS A 75 7.63 -5.42 -20.04
C LYS A 75 8.61 -6.10 -21.03
N GLY A 76 8.23 -6.19 -22.30
CA GLY A 76 9.09 -6.64 -23.41
C GLY A 76 9.64 -5.53 -24.32
N PHE A 77 9.36 -4.25 -24.02
CA PHE A 77 9.75 -3.10 -24.87
C PHE A 77 10.58 -2.03 -24.15
N LEU A 78 10.91 -2.21 -22.86
CA LEU A 78 11.80 -1.34 -22.08
C LEU A 78 13.06 -2.08 -21.66
#